data_AF-A0A936TKA7-F1
#
_entry.id   AF-A0A936TKA7-F1
#
_cell.length_a   1.000
_cell.length_b   1.000
_cell.length_c   1.000
_cell.angle_alpha   90.00
_cell.angle_beta   90.00
_cell.angle_gamma   90.00
#
_symmetry.space_group_name_H-M   'P 1'
#
loop_
_entity.id
_entity.type
_entity.pdbx_description
1 polymer ?
#
loop_
_entity_poly.entity_id
_entity_poly.type
_entity_poly.pdbx_seq_one_letter_code
_entity_poly.pdbx_strand_id
1 'polypeptide(L)' 'MLAILPLYLQFEVAGQVKPGPKDGANLAPADLNRVKQGAEAPDFTLENHDGKTVTLSDYRGKKHVVLVFYRGYW' A
#
# COMPACT_ATOMS: atom_id res chain seq x y z
N MET A 1 -43.79 -0.50 23.11
CA MET A 1 -42.39 -0.05 23.14
C MET A 1 -41.56 -1.16 22.48
N LEU A 2 -41.24 -1.02 21.19
CA LEU A 2 -40.42 -1.99 20.44
C LEU A 2 -39.14 -1.26 20.00
N ALA A 3 -37.99 -1.71 20.49
CA ALA A 3 -36.69 -1.22 20.07
C ALA A 3 -36.18 -2.11 18.93
N ILE A 4 -36.16 -1.58 17.72
CA ILE A 4 -35.48 -2.20 16.57
C ILE A 4 -34.03 -1.73 16.65
N LEU A 5 -33.12 -2.61 17.05
CA LEU A 5 -31.69 -2.35 16.99
C LEU A 5 -31.23 -2.50 15.53
N PRO A 6 -30.70 -1.46 14.88
CA PRO A 6 -30.15 -1.59 13.53
C PRO A 6 -28.89 -2.44 13.58
N LEU A 7 -28.88 -3.49 12.76
CA LEU A 7 -27.75 -4.39 12.55
C LEU A 7 -26.64 -3.60 11.83
N TYR A 8 -25.67 -3.07 12.59
CA TYR A 8 -24.47 -2.50 11.99
C TYR A 8 -23.61 -3.64 11.45
N LEU A 9 -23.38 -3.63 10.13
CA LEU A 9 -22.44 -4.51 9.47
C LEU A 9 -21.02 -4.13 9.91
N GLN A 10 -20.40 -4.98 10.73
CA GLN A 10 -19.01 -4.79 11.16
C GLN A 10 -18.10 -5.10 9.97
N PHE A 11 -17.60 -4.08 9.28
CA PHE A 11 -16.47 -4.27 8.37
C PHE A 11 -15.23 -4.57 9.23
N GLU A 12 -14.75 -5.81 9.17
CA GLU A 12 -13.44 -6.14 9.70
C GLU A 12 -12.36 -5.58 8.77
N VAL A 13 -11.56 -4.65 9.29
CA VAL A 13 -10.31 -4.25 8.65
C VAL A 13 -9.37 -5.46 8.74
N ALA A 14 -9.23 -6.18 7.64
CA ALA A 14 -8.37 -7.35 7.53
C ALA A 14 -6.90 -6.96 7.74
N GLY A 15 -6.42 -7.10 8.98
CA GLY A 15 -5.01 -6.97 9.35
C GLY A 15 -4.46 -5.54 9.25
N GLN A 16 -3.56 -5.18 10.14
CA GLN A 16 -2.84 -3.91 10.03
C GLN A 16 -1.92 -3.95 8.80
N VAL A 17 -2.41 -3.54 7.63
CA VAL A 17 -1.57 -3.24 6.47
C VAL A 17 -0.71 -2.07 6.89
N LYS A 18 0.52 -2.33 7.34
CA LYS A 18 1.49 -1.27 7.65
C LYS A 18 1.91 -0.64 6.32
N PRO A 19 1.46 0.58 5.99
CA PRO A 19 1.85 1.21 4.75
C PRO A 19 3.34 1.54 4.85
N GLY A 20 4.11 1.16 3.83
CA GLY A 20 5.54 1.46 3.78
C GLY A 20 6.37 0.38 3.11
N PRO A 21 7.69 0.60 3.01
CA PRO A 21 8.60 -0.35 2.39
C PRO A 21 8.61 -1.67 3.15
N LYS A 22 8.27 -2.77 2.47
CA LYS A 22 8.35 -4.13 3.03
C LYS A 22 9.79 -4.55 3.28
N ASP A 23 10.69 -4.07 2.45
CA ASP A 23 12.11 -4.44 2.43
C ASP A 23 13.03 -3.46 3.19
N GLY A 24 12.47 -2.47 3.89
CA GLY A 24 13.27 -1.43 4.53
C GLY A 24 12.60 -0.68 5.65
N ALA A 25 11.81 -1.40 6.47
CA ALA A 25 11.10 -0.84 7.62
C ALA A 25 12.02 -0.15 8.66
N ASN A 26 13.31 -0.50 8.68
CA ASN A 26 14.33 0.05 9.59
C ASN A 26 15.27 1.06 8.93
N LEU A 27 15.04 1.41 7.66
CA LEU A 27 15.91 2.31 6.91
C LEU A 27 15.43 3.76 7.03
N ALA A 28 16.37 4.70 6.92
CA ALA A 28 16.05 6.12 6.98
C ALA A 28 15.06 6.50 5.87
N PRO A 29 13.98 7.26 6.16
CA PRO A 29 12.93 7.60 5.18
C PRO A 29 13.43 8.32 3.92
N ALA A 30 14.61 8.97 4.00
CA ALA A 30 15.20 9.77 2.93
C ALA A 30 16.53 9.22 2.39
N ASP A 31 16.81 7.92 2.57
CA ASP A 31 17.99 7.32 1.95
C ASP A 31 17.80 7.19 0.42
N LEU A 32 18.33 8.17 -0.32
CA LEU A 32 18.25 8.24 -1.77
C LEU A 32 19.01 7.10 -2.47
N ASN A 33 19.89 6.36 -1.76
CA ASN A 33 20.64 5.27 -2.35
C ASN A 33 19.80 4.02 -2.64
N ARG A 34 18.55 3.99 -2.18
CA ARG A 34 17.64 2.84 -2.33
C ARG A 34 16.97 2.75 -3.69
N VAL A 35 17.02 3.83 -4.48
CA VAL A 35 16.45 3.87 -5.82
C VAL A 35 17.58 4.11 -6.81
N LYS A 36 17.99 3.04 -7.49
CA LYS A 36 19.10 3.07 -8.46
C LYS A 36 18.70 2.32 -9.72
N GLN A 37 19.18 2.80 -10.87
CA GLN A 37 18.95 2.12 -12.14
C GLN A 37 19.52 0.68 -12.09
N GLY A 38 18.76 -0.28 -12.59
CA GLY A 38 19.15 -1.69 -12.63
C GLY A 38 19.03 -2.42 -11.28
N ALA A 39 18.86 -1.70 -10.17
CA ALA A 39 18.51 -2.31 -8.89
C ALA A 39 17.03 -2.71 -8.87
N GLU A 40 16.70 -3.72 -8.07
CA GLU A 40 15.32 -4.09 -7.82
C GLU A 40 14.58 -2.94 -7.12
N ALA A 41 13.37 -2.62 -7.58
CA ALA A 41 12.58 -1.54 -7.00
C ALA A 41 12.11 -1.90 -5.58
N PRO A 42 12.21 -0.98 -4.60
CA PRO A 42 11.78 -1.24 -3.24
C PRO A 42 10.31 -1.65 -3.15
N ASP A 43 10.04 -2.76 -2.45
CA ASP A 43 8.69 -3.32 -2.40
C ASP A 43 7.79 -2.60 -1.39
N PHE A 44 6.51 -2.48 -1.71
CA PHE A 44 5.49 -1.92 -0.83
C PHE A 44 4.14 -2.56 -1.08
N THR A 45 3.27 -2.45 -0.08
CA THR A 45 1.86 -2.83 -0.18
C THR A 45 1.01 -1.65 0.25
N LEU A 46 0.05 -1.27 -0.59
CA LEU A 46 -0.88 -0.18 -0.36
C LEU A 46 -2.30 -0.60 -0.74
N GLU A 47 -3.27 0.07 -0.14
CA GLU A 47 -4.66 0.02 -0.59
C GLU A 47 -4.83 0.97 -1.79
N ASN A 48 -5.55 0.53 -2.83
CA ASN A 48 -5.94 1.39 -3.95
C ASN A 48 -7.26 2.13 -3.64
N HIS A 49 -7.75 2.93 -4.58
CA HIS A 49 -8.99 3.70 -4.42
C HIS A 49 -10.28 2.84 -4.28
N ASP A 50 -10.22 1.56 -4.66
CA ASP A 50 -11.34 0.61 -4.54
C ASP A 50 -11.30 -0.19 -3.23
N GLY A 51 -10.34 0.11 -2.34
CA GLY A 51 -10.12 -0.68 -1.13
C GLY A 51 -9.32 -1.97 -1.35
N LYS A 52 -8.82 -2.20 -2.56
CA LYS A 52 -8.05 -3.41 -2.88
C LYS A 52 -6.60 -3.26 -2.47
N THR A 53 -6.07 -4.27 -1.79
CA THR A 53 -4.64 -4.39 -1.50
C THR A 53 -3.84 -4.69 -2.77
N VAL A 54 -2.79 -3.90 -3.02
CA VAL A 54 -1.88 -4.02 -4.16
C VAL A 54 -0.44 -4.09 -3.64
N THR A 55 0.33 -5.07 -4.13
CA THR A 55 1.77 -5.18 -3.83
C THR A 55 2.58 -4.98 -5.11
N LEU A 56 3.66 -4.20 -5.05
CA LEU A 56 4.49 -3.93 -6.24
C LEU A 56 5.13 -5.22 -6.78
N SER A 57 5.63 -6.09 -5.90
CA SER A 57 6.26 -7.36 -6.27
C SER A 57 5.34 -8.33 -7.03
N ASP A 58 4.02 -8.20 -6.94
CA ASP A 58 3.06 -9.03 -7.67
C ASP A 58 3.15 -8.84 -9.20
N TYR A 59 3.73 -7.74 -9.67
CA TYR A 59 3.87 -7.40 -11.09
C TYR A 59 5.23 -7.81 -11.70
N ARG A 60 6.20 -8.24 -10.88
CA ARG A 60 7.53 -8.64 -11.35
C ARG A 60 7.41 -9.77 -12.39
N GLY A 61 8.10 -9.62 -13.51
CA GLY A 61 8.07 -10.58 -14.63
C GLY A 61 6.75 -10.66 -15.41
N LYS A 62 5.69 -9.93 -15.01
CA LYS A 62 4.37 -9.97 -15.67
C LYS A 62 4.12 -8.75 -16.56
N LYS A 63 4.58 -7.57 -16.14
CA LYS A 63 4.43 -6.32 -16.90
C LYS A 63 5.39 -5.25 -16.39
N HIS A 64 5.63 -4.24 -17.21
CA HIS A 64 6.29 -3.02 -16.77
C HIS A 64 5.34 -2.17 -15.92
N VAL A 65 5.88 -1.53 -14.88
CA VAL A 65 5.13 -0.70 -13.93
C VAL A 65 5.76 0.70 -13.91
N VAL A 66 4.91 1.73 -13.95
CA VAL A 66 5.31 3.13 -13.79
C VAL A 66 4.72 3.64 -12.49
N LEU A 67 5.55 4.21 -11.62
CA LEU A 67 5.13 4.83 -10.37
C LEU A 67 5.09 6.34 -10.55
N VAL A 68 3.93 6.95 -10.28
CA VAL A 68 3.75 8.40 -10.32
C VAL A 68 3.37 8.87 -8.92
N PHE A 69 4.24 9.66 -8.30
CA PHE A 69 4.00 10.22 -6.97
C PHE A 69 3.47 11.65 -7.11
N TYR A 70 2.22 11.86 -6.70
CA TYR A 70 1.63 13.18 -6.61
C TYR A 70 1.70 13.69 -5.18
N ARG A 71 2.19 14.92 -5.02
CA ARG A 71 2.10 15.70 -3.79
C ARG A 71 0.73 16.36 -3.79
N GLY A 72 -0.27 15.63 -3.30
CA GLY A 72 -1.67 16.05 -3.33
C GLY A 72 -1.85 17.43 -2.68
N TYR A 73 -2.25 18.41 -3.48
CA TYR A 73 -2.97 19.58 -3.02
C TYR A 73 -4.22 19.66 -3.89
N TRP A 74 -5.37 19.46 -3.27
CA TRP A 74 -6.68 19.83 -3.78
C TRP A 74 -7.45 20.52 -2.66
#